data_AF-A0A8I0PTJ2-F1
#
_entry.id   AF-A0A8I0PTJ2-F1
#
_cell.length_a   1.000
_cell.length_b   1.000
_cell.length_c   1.000
_cell.angle_alpha   90.00
_cell.angle_beta   90.00
_cell.angle_gamma   90.00
#
_symmetry.space_group_name_H-M   'P 1'
#
loop_
_entity.id
_entity.type
_entity.pdbx_description
1 polymer ?
#
loop_
_entity_poly.entity_id
_entity_poly.type
_entity_poly.pdbx_seq_one_letter_code
_entity_poly.pdbx_strand_id
1 'polypeptide(L)' 'MNSYEYYMNKGRELEERKLYRRAAEQYNKAAFISSACQEGAAKKAAERCLIKSKIKITEGL' A
#
# COMPACT_ATOMS: atom_id res chain seq x y z
N MET A 1 -0.17 11.36 16.81
CA MET A 1 0.09 10.87 15.43
C MET A 1 -0.92 9.75 15.17
N ASN A 2 -1.79 9.88 14.18
CA ASN A 2 -2.83 8.87 13.93
C ASN A 2 -2.18 7.59 13.40
N SER A 3 -2.59 6.43 13.93
CA SER A 3 -2.09 5.12 13.47
C SER A 3 -2.25 4.96 11.96
N TYR A 4 -3.38 5.42 11.40
CA TYR A 4 -3.62 5.44 9.95
C TYR A 4 -2.52 6.18 9.17
N GLU A 5 -2.21 7.42 9.55
CA GLU A 5 -1.22 8.25 8.87
C GLU A 5 0.19 7.64 8.95
N TYR A 6 0.51 6.97 10.07
CA TYR A 6 1.77 6.24 10.21
C TYR A 6 1.89 5.12 9.18
N TYR A 7 0.86 4.27 9.06
CA TYR A 7 0.87 3.16 8.09
C TYR A 7 0.83 3.65 6.64
N MET A 8 0.10 4.75 6.37
CA MET A 8 0.07 5.42 5.06
C MET A 8 1.44 5.95 4.63
N ASN A 9 2.12 6.72 5.49
CA ASN A 9 3.46 7.24 5.19
C ASN A 9 4.47 6.11 5.01
N LYS A 10 4.41 5.08 5.86
CA LYS A 10 5.29 3.92 5.74
C LYS A 10 5.05 3.15 4.43
N GLY A 11 3.80 3.02 4.01
CA GLY A 11 3.43 2.46 2.70
C GLY A 11 4.01 3.29 1.54
N ARG A 12 3.98 4.63 1.65
CA ARG A 12 4.53 5.54 0.65
C ARG A 12 6.05 5.43 0.53
N GLU A 13 6.77 5.45 1.65
CA GLU A 13 8.23 5.27 1.68
C GLU A 13 8.63 3.93 1.03
N LEU A 14 7.88 2.86 1.30
CA LEU A 14 8.12 1.55 0.68
C LEU A 14 7.80 1.55 -0.82
N GLU A 15 6.78 2.29 -1.27
CA GLU A 15 6.47 2.48 -2.70
C GLU A 15 7.61 3.21 -3.42
N GLU A 16 8.17 4.27 -2.83
CA GLU A 16 9.34 4.99 -3.36
C GLU A 16 10.57 4.09 -3.47
N ARG A 17 10.75 3.18 -2.50
CA ARG A 17 11.79 2.14 -2.53
C ARG A 17 11.50 0.98 -3.47
N LYS A 18 10.42 1.05 -4.27
CA LYS A 18 9.93 -0.01 -5.19
C LYS A 18 9.61 -1.33 -4.47
N LEU A 19 9.41 -1.31 -3.15
CA LEU A 19 9.05 -2.46 -2.33
C LEU A 19 7.53 -2.61 -2.27
N TYR A 20 6.90 -2.73 -3.43
CA TYR A 20 5.45 -2.65 -3.58
C TYR A 20 4.68 -3.70 -2.77
N ARG A 21 5.23 -4.91 -2.60
CA ARG A 21 4.60 -5.97 -1.77
C ARG A 21 4.52 -5.58 -0.30
N ARG A 22 5.60 -4.98 0.24
CA ARG A 22 5.64 -4.48 1.63
C ARG A 22 4.81 -3.22 1.79
N ALA A 23 4.80 -2.34 0.79
CA ALA A 23 3.96 -1.15 0.76
C ALA A 23 2.47 -1.51 0.88
N ALA A 24 2.02 -2.50 0.08
CA ALA A 24 0.66 -3.01 0.13
C ALA A 24 0.27 -3.54 1.52
N GLU A 25 1.19 -4.21 2.22
CA GLU A 25 0.94 -4.73 3.56
C GLU A 25 0.74 -3.60 4.60
N GLN A 26 1.49 -2.50 4.49
CA GLN A 26 1.29 -1.33 5.34
C GLN A 26 -0.03 -0.63 5.02
N TYR A 27 -0.38 -0.49 3.74
CA TYR A 27 -1.67 0.07 3.36
C TYR A 27 -2.86 -0.80 3.80
N ASN A 28 -2.73 -2.13 3.79
CA ASN A 28 -3.74 -3.03 4.35
C ASN A 28 -3.88 -2.85 5.87
N LYS A 29 -2.77 -2.68 6.59
CA LYS A 29 -2.82 -2.33 8.02
C LYS A 29 -3.52 -1.00 8.22
N ALA A 30 -3.19 0.04 7.43
CA ALA A 30 -3.90 1.32 7.48
C ALA A 30 -5.41 1.16 7.25
N ALA A 31 -5.81 0.34 6.27
CA ALA A 31 -7.21 0.05 5.98
C ALA A 31 -7.92 -0.63 7.15
N PHE A 32 -7.27 -1.61 7.79
CA PHE A 32 -7.83 -2.38 8.90
C PHE A 32 -8.09 -1.54 10.16
N ILE A 33 -7.26 -0.53 10.41
CA ILE A 33 -7.37 0.31 11.61
C ILE A 33 -8.22 1.57 11.36
N SER A 34 -8.51 1.88 10.09
CA SER A 34 -9.38 3.00 9.73
C SER A 34 -10.85 2.67 9.89
N SER A 35 -11.64 3.64 10.37
CA SER A 35 -13.09 3.60 10.17
C SER A 35 -13.42 3.63 8.67
N ALA A 36 -14.55 3.00 8.30
CA ALA A 36 -15.00 2.71 6.93
C ALA A 36 -14.81 3.85 5.88
N CYS A 37 -14.80 5.11 6.29
CA CYS A 37 -14.55 6.27 5.42
C CYS A 37 -13.13 6.29 4.81
N GLN A 38 -12.10 5.84 5.54
CA GLN A 38 -10.70 5.87 5.08
C GLN A 38 -10.18 4.52 4.56
N GLU A 39 -10.98 3.47 4.72
CA GLU A 39 -10.69 2.12 4.24
C GLU A 39 -10.54 2.07 2.72
N GLY A 40 -11.40 2.80 1.99
CA GLY A 40 -11.40 2.81 0.53
C GLY A 40 -10.10 3.34 -0.08
N ALA A 41 -9.55 4.43 0.47
CA ALA A 41 -8.27 4.99 -0.02
C ALA A 41 -7.10 4.04 0.25
N ALA A 42 -7.09 3.40 1.42
CA ALA A 42 -6.04 2.47 1.80
C ALA A 42 -6.06 1.16 1.02
N LYS A 43 -7.24 0.58 0.80
CA LYS A 43 -7.40 -0.60 -0.07
C LYS A 43 -6.97 -0.30 -1.51
N LYS A 44 -7.38 0.84 -2.06
CA LYS A 44 -7.03 1.24 -3.44
C LYS A 44 -5.52 1.45 -3.61
N ALA A 45 -4.86 2.02 -2.61
CA ALA A 45 -3.40 2.14 -2.58
C ALA A 45 -2.72 0.77 -2.51
N ALA A 46 -3.18 -0.13 -1.63
CA ALA A 46 -2.65 -1.48 -1.51
C ALA A 46 -2.76 -2.25 -2.83
N GLU A 47 -3.92 -2.20 -3.48
CA GLU A 47 -4.20 -2.89 -4.73
C GLU A 47 -3.30 -2.38 -5.87
N ARG A 48 -3.13 -1.05 -5.98
CA ARG A 48 -2.20 -0.43 -6.93
C ARG A 48 -0.76 -0.92 -6.73
N CYS A 49 -0.29 -1.02 -5.48
CA CYS A 49 1.03 -1.55 -5.20
C CYS A 49 1.14 -3.03 -5.57
N LEU A 50 0.12 -3.85 -5.27
CA LEU A 50 0.12 -5.27 -5.63
C LEU A 50 0.20 -5.48 -7.15
N ILE A 51 -0.57 -4.69 -7.91
CA ILE A 51 -0.55 -4.67 -9.37
C ILE A 51 0.84 -4.29 -9.87
N LYS A 52 1.43 -3.19 -9.38
CA LYS A 52 2.82 -2.80 -9.72
C LYS A 52 3.85 -3.87 -9.37
N SER A 53 3.64 -4.61 -8.27
CA SER A 53 4.53 -5.71 -7.88
C SER A 53 4.44 -6.89 -8.85
N LYS A 54 3.24 -7.15 -9.41
CA LYS A 54 2.99 -8.23 -10.37
C LYS A 54 3.46 -7.87 -11.79
N ILE A 55 3.24 -6.62 -12.23
CA ILE A 55 3.67 -6.15 -13.57
C ILE A 55 5.19 -6.28 -13.76
N LYS A 56 5.97 -6.21 -12.68
CA LYS A 56 7.43 -6.38 -12.75
C LYS A 56 7.90 -7.80 -13.13
N ILE A 57 7.00 -8.78 -13.19
CA ILE A 57 7.31 -10.13 -13.72
C ILE A 57 7.05 -10.24 -15.23
N THR A 58 6.35 -9.28 -15.84
CA THR A 58 5.96 -9.35 -17.28
C THR A 58 6.82 -8.52 -18.24
N GLU A 59 7.74 -7.67 -17.77
CA GLU A 59 8.73 -6.99 -18.64
C GLU A 59 10.04 -7.79 -18.70
N GLY A 60 9.96 -9.01 -19.22
CA GLY A 60 11.09 -9.92 -19.35
C GLY A 60 10.76 -11.13 -20.20
N LEU A 61 10.24 -10.90 -21.41
CA LEU A 61 10.16 -11.89 -22.50
C LEU A 61 10.15 -11.18 -23.84
#